data_AF-A0A354BPX2-F1
#
_entry.id   AF-A0A354BPX2-F1
#
_cell.length_a   1.000
_cell.length_b   1.000
_cell.length_c   1.000
_cell.angle_alpha   90.00
_cell.angle_beta   90.00
_cell.angle_gamma   90.00
#
_symmetry.space_group_name_H-M   'P 1'
#
loop_
_entity.id
_entity.type
_entity.pdbx_description
1 polymer ?
#
loop_
_entity_poly.entity_id
_entity_poly.type
_entity_poly.pdbx_seq_one_letter_code
_entity_poly.pdbx_strand_id
1 'polypeptide(L)'
;MTEAAITQLFERLGRLTAATRQKAGNGTAWDYTFPDGETHRYVIHGIKSHKDAEDSAFNLLIWVWNAKDYLKRWAESNGKNAQLVEDAVTANTALAVCADLANRLKHGEVTRSRSARFPRLGVVSFEAPQAALGSLTFRAFEVEMEIANPTLVEFHLPVADNTGGEMGDAFEYCGKGIEELERLRAAIQNAG
;
A
#
# COMPACT_ATOMS: atom_id res chain seq x y z
N MET A 1 16.69 -9.56 19.37
CA MET A 1 16.44 -9.92 17.95
C MET A 1 17.81 -10.08 17.29
N THR A 2 18.02 -11.00 16.35
CA THR A 2 19.32 -11.11 15.66
C THR A 2 19.39 -10.21 14.43
N GLU A 3 20.59 -9.84 14.00
CA GLU A 3 20.79 -9.11 12.74
C GLU A 3 20.21 -9.89 11.54
N ALA A 4 20.43 -11.22 11.50
CA ALA A 4 19.86 -12.08 10.47
C ALA A 4 18.32 -12.01 10.41
N ALA A 5 17.64 -11.96 11.55
CA ALA A 5 16.18 -11.84 11.60
C ALA A 5 15.69 -10.47 11.08
N ILE A 6 16.44 -9.39 11.34
CA ILE A 6 16.14 -8.07 10.77
C ILE A 6 16.38 -8.05 9.26
N THR A 7 17.47 -8.63 8.77
CA THR A 7 17.71 -8.74 7.32
C THR A 7 16.56 -9.48 6.63
N GLN A 8 16.11 -10.61 7.17
CA GLN A 8 14.98 -11.37 6.63
C GLN A 8 13.66 -10.58 6.63
N LEU A 9 13.44 -9.72 7.63
CA LEU A 9 12.29 -8.80 7.66
C LEU A 9 12.32 -7.82 6.48
N PHE A 10 13.46 -7.18 6.22
CA PHE A 10 13.59 -6.22 5.12
C PHE A 10 13.53 -6.91 3.75
N GLU A 11 14.08 -8.11 3.62
CA GLU A 11 13.86 -8.94 2.42
C GLU A 11 12.37 -9.25 2.21
N ARG A 12 11.64 -9.54 3.29
CA ARG A 12 10.19 -9.74 3.22
C ARG A 12 9.46 -8.46 2.78
N LEU A 13 9.80 -7.31 3.35
CA LEU A 13 9.25 -6.02 2.91
C LEU A 13 9.55 -5.78 1.43
N GLY A 14 10.77 -6.06 0.98
CA GLY A 14 11.15 -5.98 -0.44
C GLY A 14 10.30 -6.86 -1.35
N ARG A 15 10.04 -8.11 -0.95
CA ARG A 15 9.13 -9.02 -1.68
C ARG A 15 7.69 -8.51 -1.72
N LEU A 16 7.18 -7.97 -0.62
CA LEU A 16 5.83 -7.40 -0.57
C LEU A 16 5.72 -6.15 -1.44
N THR A 17 6.71 -5.26 -1.41
CA THR A 17 6.80 -4.10 -2.31
C THR A 17 6.83 -4.54 -3.77
N ALA A 18 7.64 -5.54 -4.12
CA ALA A 18 7.67 -6.10 -5.48
C ALA A 18 6.29 -6.66 -5.89
N ALA A 19 5.58 -7.35 -4.98
CA ALA A 19 4.24 -7.86 -5.25
C ALA A 19 3.23 -6.72 -5.53
N THR A 20 3.30 -5.58 -4.83
CA THR A 20 2.45 -4.41 -5.15
C THR A 20 2.76 -3.76 -6.49
N ARG A 21 4.01 -3.89 -6.96
CA ARG A 21 4.46 -3.39 -8.27
C ARG A 21 4.13 -4.35 -9.42
N GLN A 22 3.91 -5.63 -9.14
CA GLN A 22 3.44 -6.58 -10.15
C GLN A 22 2.01 -6.24 -10.57
N LYS A 23 1.88 -5.71 -11.80
CA LYS A 23 0.60 -5.28 -12.37
C LYS A 23 -0.08 -6.34 -13.23
N ALA A 24 0.67 -7.29 -13.80
CA ALA A 24 0.11 -8.34 -14.62
C ALA A 24 -0.81 -9.28 -13.81
N GLY A 25 -1.91 -9.74 -14.41
CA GLY A 25 -2.86 -10.66 -13.80
C GLY A 25 -3.97 -11.10 -14.74
N ASN A 26 -4.94 -11.84 -14.21
CA ASN A 26 -6.03 -12.45 -15.00
C ASN A 26 -7.12 -11.46 -15.43
N GLY A 27 -7.11 -10.25 -14.88
CA GLY A 27 -8.14 -9.25 -15.09
C GLY A 27 -9.14 -9.10 -13.96
N THR A 28 -10.15 -8.28 -14.21
CA THR A 28 -11.29 -8.04 -13.32
C THR A 28 -12.51 -7.67 -14.14
N ALA A 29 -13.68 -7.93 -13.59
CA ALA A 29 -14.93 -7.52 -14.20
C ALA A 29 -15.90 -7.04 -13.12
N TRP A 30 -16.69 -6.02 -13.44
CA TRP A 30 -17.72 -5.49 -12.58
C TRP A 30 -18.86 -4.92 -13.42
N ASP A 31 -20.03 -4.82 -12.81
CA ASP A 31 -21.19 -4.22 -13.43
C ASP A 31 -21.42 -2.83 -12.84
N TYR A 32 -21.87 -1.88 -13.66
CA TYR A 32 -22.25 -0.53 -13.25
C TYR A 32 -23.65 -0.23 -13.78
N THR A 33 -24.55 0.16 -12.87
CA THR A 33 -25.90 0.58 -13.21
C THR A 33 -25.97 2.09 -13.27
N PHE A 34 -26.28 2.64 -14.44
CA PHE A 34 -26.46 4.06 -14.68
C PHE A 34 -27.75 4.59 -14.01
N PRO A 35 -27.88 5.92 -13.82
CA PRO A 35 -29.07 6.52 -13.21
C PRO A 35 -30.39 6.27 -13.95
N ASP A 36 -30.34 5.93 -15.23
CA ASP A 36 -31.50 5.55 -16.05
C ASP A 36 -31.91 4.08 -15.87
N GLY A 37 -31.15 3.30 -15.11
CA GLY A 37 -31.38 1.88 -14.83
C GLY A 37 -30.66 0.92 -15.79
N GLU A 38 -29.96 1.41 -16.81
CA GLU A 38 -29.17 0.56 -17.70
C GLU A 38 -27.94 0.01 -16.96
N THR A 39 -27.66 -1.29 -17.13
CA THR A 39 -26.49 -1.92 -16.51
C THR A 39 -25.48 -2.32 -17.56
N HIS A 40 -24.26 -1.85 -17.41
CA HIS A 40 -23.15 -2.16 -18.28
C HIS A 40 -22.10 -2.98 -17.53
N ARG A 41 -21.55 -3.97 -18.23
CA ARG A 41 -20.45 -4.78 -17.75
C ARG A 41 -19.12 -4.19 -18.22
N TYR A 42 -18.18 -4.05 -17.30
CA TYR A 42 -16.81 -3.66 -17.59
C TYR A 42 -15.91 -4.86 -17.36
N VAL A 43 -15.12 -5.23 -18.35
CA VAL A 43 -14.16 -6.33 -18.28
C VAL A 43 -12.79 -5.81 -18.66
N ILE A 44 -11.80 -6.12 -17.84
CA ILE A 44 -10.41 -5.75 -18.11
C ILE A 44 -9.55 -6.98 -17.95
N HIS A 45 -8.72 -7.24 -18.94
CA HIS A 45 -7.80 -8.37 -19.01
C HIS A 45 -6.33 -7.90 -18.96
N GLY A 46 -5.42 -8.82 -18.63
CA GLY A 46 -3.97 -8.57 -18.63
C GLY A 46 -3.42 -7.85 -17.39
N ILE A 47 -4.28 -7.36 -16.49
CA ILE A 47 -3.87 -6.75 -15.21
C ILE A 47 -4.41 -7.50 -14.00
N LYS A 48 -3.78 -7.28 -12.85
CA LYS A 48 -4.21 -7.73 -11.54
C LYS A 48 -5.57 -7.12 -11.22
N SER A 49 -6.44 -7.89 -10.55
CA SER A 49 -7.76 -7.40 -10.16
C SER A 49 -7.68 -6.31 -9.09
N HIS A 50 -8.71 -5.48 -8.97
CA HIS A 50 -8.81 -4.48 -7.90
C HIS A 50 -8.58 -5.11 -6.52
N LYS A 51 -9.23 -6.26 -6.28
CA LYS A 51 -9.12 -7.01 -5.02
C LYS A 51 -7.70 -7.47 -4.76
N ASP A 52 -7.04 -8.09 -5.74
CA ASP A 52 -5.67 -8.58 -5.55
C ASP A 52 -4.68 -7.42 -5.32
N ALA A 53 -4.92 -6.28 -5.96
CA ALA A 53 -4.12 -5.05 -5.76
C ALA A 53 -4.33 -4.48 -4.35
N GLU A 54 -5.58 -4.42 -3.89
CA GLU A 54 -5.99 -4.02 -2.54
C GLU A 54 -5.37 -4.94 -1.48
N ASP A 55 -5.52 -6.25 -1.62
CA ASP A 55 -4.96 -7.26 -0.70
C ASP A 55 -3.43 -7.15 -0.61
N SER A 56 -2.76 -6.89 -1.74
CA SER A 56 -1.31 -6.65 -1.79
C SER A 56 -0.93 -5.40 -0.99
N ALA A 57 -1.67 -4.30 -1.16
CA ALA A 57 -1.44 -3.05 -0.46
C ALA A 57 -1.69 -3.16 1.04
N PHE A 58 -2.78 -3.84 1.43
CA PHE A 58 -3.15 -4.06 2.84
C PHE A 58 -2.10 -4.88 3.57
N ASN A 59 -1.64 -5.96 2.93
CA ASN A 59 -0.58 -6.79 3.47
C ASN A 59 0.73 -5.98 3.64
N LEU A 60 1.08 -5.13 2.67
CA LEU A 60 2.25 -4.26 2.77
C LEU A 60 2.11 -3.27 3.95
N LEU A 61 0.98 -2.56 4.07
CA LEU A 61 0.70 -1.63 5.17
C LEU A 61 0.86 -2.30 6.55
N ILE A 62 0.29 -3.49 6.71
CA ILE A 62 0.39 -4.27 7.95
C ILE A 62 1.85 -4.62 8.27
N TRP A 63 2.64 -5.03 7.27
CA TRP A 63 4.04 -5.39 7.47
C TRP A 63 4.95 -4.19 7.72
N VAL A 64 4.72 -3.06 7.05
CA VAL A 64 5.41 -1.79 7.33
C VAL A 64 5.17 -1.39 8.78
N TRP A 65 3.93 -1.48 9.26
CA TRP A 65 3.62 -1.19 10.66
C TRP A 65 4.28 -2.18 11.63
N ASN A 66 4.20 -3.47 11.36
CA ASN A 66 4.80 -4.50 12.21
C ASN A 66 6.33 -4.34 12.29
N ALA A 67 6.99 -3.88 11.21
CA ALA A 67 8.44 -3.77 11.14
C ALA A 67 9.04 -2.87 12.23
N LYS A 68 8.29 -1.87 12.71
CA LYS A 68 8.74 -1.04 13.84
C LYS A 68 9.00 -1.88 15.09
N ASP A 69 8.16 -2.88 15.39
CA ASP A 69 8.25 -3.65 16.63
C ASP A 69 9.44 -4.61 16.58
N TYR A 70 9.79 -5.07 15.38
CA TYR A 70 11.03 -5.80 15.14
C TYR A 70 12.25 -4.91 15.35
N LEU A 71 12.24 -3.68 14.81
CA LEU A 71 13.32 -2.71 15.01
C LEU A 71 13.50 -2.31 16.47
N LYS A 72 12.41 -2.13 17.23
CA LYS A 72 12.48 -1.87 18.69
C LYS A 72 13.19 -2.99 19.43
N ARG A 73 12.76 -4.24 19.20
CA ARG A 73 13.38 -5.43 19.80
C ARG A 73 14.83 -5.62 19.37
N TRP A 74 15.20 -5.11 18.21
CA TRP A 74 16.59 -5.15 17.73
C TRP A 74 17.44 -4.05 18.34
N ALA A 75 16.92 -2.83 18.45
CA ALA A 75 17.57 -1.74 19.16
C ALA A 75 17.90 -2.15 20.60
N GLU A 76 16.92 -2.71 21.33
CA GLU A 76 17.10 -3.21 22.70
C GLU A 76 18.21 -4.28 22.78
N SER A 77 18.22 -5.25 21.86
CA SER A 77 19.25 -6.29 21.86
C SER A 77 20.65 -5.78 21.51
N ASN A 78 20.79 -4.57 20.97
CA ASN A 78 22.06 -3.90 20.72
C ASN A 78 22.37 -2.82 21.79
N GLY A 79 21.68 -2.85 22.93
CA GLY A 79 21.87 -1.89 24.03
C GLY A 79 21.44 -0.47 23.69
N LYS A 80 20.59 -0.28 22.67
CA LYS A 80 20.06 1.02 22.25
C LYS A 80 18.66 1.24 22.83
N ASN A 81 18.26 2.51 22.92
CA ASN A 81 16.95 2.90 23.43
C ASN A 81 15.84 2.62 22.40
N ALA A 82 14.94 1.65 22.65
CA ALA A 82 13.80 1.38 21.77
C ALA A 82 12.90 2.59 21.50
N GLN A 83 12.89 3.60 22.37
CA GLN A 83 12.10 4.83 22.19
C GLN A 83 12.50 5.59 20.93
N LEU A 84 13.76 5.49 20.48
CA LEU A 84 14.21 6.14 19.23
C LEU A 84 13.37 5.71 18.01
N VAL A 85 12.89 4.47 18.00
CA VAL A 85 12.05 3.95 16.90
C VAL A 85 10.64 4.54 16.98
N GLU A 86 10.05 4.62 18.17
CA GLU A 86 8.72 5.22 18.34
C GLU A 86 8.72 6.73 18.06
N ASP A 87 9.79 7.42 18.47
CA ASP A 87 9.97 8.85 18.20
C ASP A 87 10.09 9.09 16.69
N ALA A 88 10.88 8.28 15.98
CA ALA A 88 11.01 8.38 14.54
C ALA A 88 9.71 8.07 13.79
N VAL A 89 8.96 7.04 14.21
CA VAL A 89 7.64 6.72 13.65
C VAL A 89 6.66 7.88 13.86
N THR A 90 6.72 8.56 15.00
CA THR A 90 5.84 9.69 15.32
C THR A 90 6.24 10.95 14.56
N ALA A 91 7.53 11.20 14.40
CA ALA A 91 8.06 12.36 13.68
C ALA A 91 7.87 12.26 12.16
N ASN A 92 7.83 11.05 11.61
CA ASN A 92 7.68 10.83 10.18
C ASN A 92 6.20 10.68 9.78
N THR A 93 5.71 11.61 8.94
CA THR A 93 4.31 11.62 8.50
C THR A 93 3.91 10.34 7.76
N ALA A 94 4.78 9.77 6.92
CA ALA A 94 4.45 8.56 6.17
C ALA A 94 4.27 7.36 7.10
N LEU A 95 5.18 7.17 8.05
CA LEU A 95 5.05 6.12 9.07
C LEU A 95 3.84 6.32 9.97
N ALA A 96 3.54 7.55 10.37
CA ALA A 96 2.34 7.86 11.16
C ALA A 96 1.04 7.54 10.39
N VAL A 97 0.99 7.81 9.08
CA VAL A 97 -0.14 7.45 8.22
C VAL A 97 -0.24 5.93 8.06
N CYS A 98 0.86 5.23 7.73
CA CYS A 98 0.88 3.77 7.65
C CYS A 98 0.43 3.11 8.96
N ALA A 99 0.82 3.67 10.11
CA ALA A 99 0.41 3.19 11.42
C ALA A 99 -1.10 3.27 11.63
N ASP A 100 -1.70 4.42 11.31
CA ASP A 100 -3.13 4.62 11.48
C ASP A 100 -3.94 3.74 10.52
N LEU A 101 -3.50 3.64 9.26
CA LEU A 101 -4.12 2.76 8.26
C LEU A 101 -4.03 1.28 8.67
N ALA A 102 -2.86 0.81 9.11
CA ALA A 102 -2.69 -0.57 9.56
C ALA A 102 -3.52 -0.89 10.81
N ASN A 103 -3.62 0.04 11.77
CA ASN A 103 -4.47 -0.15 12.95
C ASN A 103 -5.95 -0.21 12.55
N ARG A 104 -6.39 0.64 11.61
CA ARG A 104 -7.74 0.59 11.05
C ARG A 104 -8.03 -0.76 10.38
N LEU A 105 -7.12 -1.25 9.55
CA LEU A 105 -7.26 -2.56 8.89
C LEU A 105 -7.35 -3.72 9.89
N LYS A 106 -6.64 -3.64 11.03
CA LYS A 106 -6.66 -4.69 12.06
C LYS A 106 -7.88 -4.64 12.99
N HIS A 107 -8.39 -3.44 13.28
CA HIS A 107 -9.37 -3.23 14.35
C HIS A 107 -10.69 -2.58 13.88
N GLY A 108 -10.82 -2.25 12.60
CA GLY A 108 -11.97 -1.59 11.99
C GLY A 108 -11.98 -0.07 12.23
N GLU A 109 -11.96 0.35 13.50
CA GLU A 109 -11.94 1.77 13.88
C GLU A 109 -10.69 2.16 14.68
N VAL A 110 -10.26 3.40 14.50
CA VAL A 110 -9.08 3.97 15.17
C VAL A 110 -9.55 5.05 16.15
N THR A 111 -9.45 4.77 17.45
CA THR A 111 -9.78 5.73 18.51
C THR A 111 -8.64 6.71 18.81
N ARG A 112 -7.40 6.39 18.40
CA ARG A 112 -6.20 7.22 18.57
C ARG A 112 -5.38 7.23 17.28
N SER A 113 -5.21 8.41 16.70
CA SER A 113 -4.45 8.62 15.46
C SER A 113 -3.07 9.21 15.76
N ARG A 114 -2.01 8.63 15.21
CA ARG A 114 -0.63 9.16 15.27
C ARG A 114 -0.41 10.29 14.27
N SER A 115 -1.08 10.23 13.13
CA SER A 115 -1.03 11.31 12.14
C SER A 115 -1.90 12.52 12.50
N ALA A 116 -2.76 12.39 13.53
CA ALA A 116 -3.84 13.32 13.87
C ALA A 116 -4.89 13.54 12.75
N ARG A 117 -4.82 12.77 11.66
CA ARG A 117 -5.69 12.92 10.47
C ARG A 117 -6.70 11.80 10.29
N PHE A 118 -6.58 10.72 11.08
CA PHE A 118 -7.47 9.55 11.03
C PHE A 118 -7.69 9.00 9.60
N PRO A 119 -6.60 8.73 8.86
CA PRO A 119 -6.67 8.41 7.44
C PRO A 119 -7.56 7.20 7.13
N ARG A 120 -8.12 7.20 5.93
CA ARG A 120 -8.97 6.15 5.36
C ARG A 120 -8.48 5.81 3.95
N LEU A 121 -8.53 4.52 3.61
CA LEU A 121 -8.28 4.05 2.25
C LEU A 121 -9.54 4.28 1.41
N GLY A 122 -9.36 4.79 0.20
CA GLY A 122 -10.38 4.81 -0.83
C GLY A 122 -10.43 3.49 -1.59
N VAL A 123 -11.00 3.53 -2.79
CA VAL A 123 -11.08 2.37 -3.68
C VAL A 123 -9.85 2.34 -4.57
N VAL A 124 -9.29 1.14 -4.80
CA VAL A 124 -8.20 0.98 -5.78
C VAL A 124 -8.69 1.44 -7.15
N SER A 125 -7.90 2.26 -7.80
CA SER A 125 -8.08 2.63 -9.21
C SER A 125 -6.80 2.35 -9.98
N PHE A 126 -6.89 2.42 -11.30
CA PHE A 126 -5.74 2.29 -12.18
C PHE A 126 -5.81 3.28 -13.32
N GLU A 127 -4.65 3.70 -13.79
CA GLU A 127 -4.47 4.50 -14.99
C GLU A 127 -3.71 3.67 -16.03
N ALA A 128 -4.30 3.56 -17.22
CA ALA A 128 -3.71 2.82 -18.33
C ALA A 128 -3.50 3.78 -19.52
N PRO A 129 -2.26 4.18 -19.84
CA PRO A 129 -1.99 4.99 -21.02
C PRO A 129 -2.28 4.18 -22.29
N GLN A 130 -2.55 4.87 -23.41
CA GLN A 130 -2.82 4.20 -24.69
C GLN A 130 -1.74 3.17 -25.08
N ALA A 131 -0.47 3.44 -24.76
CA ALA A 131 0.64 2.52 -25.02
C ALA A 131 0.59 1.21 -24.21
N ALA A 132 -0.20 1.15 -23.13
CA ALA A 132 -0.44 -0.06 -22.36
C ALA A 132 -1.54 -0.94 -22.99
N LEU A 133 -2.45 -0.34 -23.77
CA LEU A 133 -3.64 -0.99 -24.29
C LEU A 133 -3.29 -1.88 -25.50
N GLY A 134 -3.82 -3.10 -25.50
CA GLY A 134 -3.86 -3.97 -26.67
C GLY A 134 -5.09 -3.71 -27.52
N SER A 135 -6.27 -3.68 -26.89
CA SER A 135 -7.54 -3.41 -27.55
C SER A 135 -8.59 -2.84 -26.58
N LEU A 136 -9.59 -2.18 -27.15
CA LEU A 136 -10.78 -1.71 -26.45
C LEU A 136 -12.00 -2.02 -27.32
N THR A 137 -12.91 -2.84 -26.82
CA THR A 137 -14.08 -3.32 -27.54
C THR A 137 -15.35 -2.81 -26.87
N PHE A 138 -16.21 -2.15 -27.65
CA PHE A 138 -17.52 -1.68 -27.22
C PHE A 138 -18.62 -2.58 -27.79
N ARG A 139 -19.47 -3.09 -26.91
CA ARG A 139 -20.69 -3.83 -27.24
C ARG A 139 -21.89 -3.10 -26.62
N ALA A 140 -23.11 -3.59 -26.89
CA ALA A 140 -24.34 -2.91 -26.46
C ALA A 140 -24.38 -2.61 -24.95
N PHE A 141 -23.96 -3.56 -24.12
CA PHE A 141 -23.97 -3.43 -22.64
C PHE A 141 -22.64 -3.89 -22.01
N GLU A 142 -21.56 -3.88 -22.78
CA GLU A 142 -20.26 -4.35 -22.32
C GLU A 142 -19.13 -3.50 -22.89
N VAL A 143 -18.17 -3.15 -22.04
CA VAL A 143 -16.88 -2.55 -22.42
C VAL A 143 -15.78 -3.51 -22.00
N GLU A 144 -15.00 -3.96 -22.95
CA GLU A 144 -13.91 -4.92 -22.75
C GLU A 144 -12.57 -4.28 -23.11
N MET A 145 -11.61 -4.31 -22.19
CA MET A 145 -10.28 -3.74 -22.34
C MET A 145 -9.22 -4.82 -22.19
N GLU A 146 -8.32 -4.93 -23.17
CA GLU A 146 -7.15 -5.80 -23.10
C GLU A 146 -5.90 -4.96 -22.80
N ILE A 147 -5.19 -5.24 -21.71
CA ILE A 147 -3.92 -4.60 -21.38
C ILE A 147 -2.76 -5.46 -21.92
N ALA A 148 -2.17 -5.02 -23.04
CA ALA A 148 -1.03 -5.70 -23.66
C ALA A 148 0.29 -5.46 -22.92
N ASN A 149 0.47 -4.29 -22.29
CA ASN A 149 1.66 -3.97 -21.51
C ASN A 149 1.30 -3.48 -20.09
N PRO A 150 1.14 -4.40 -19.12
CA PRO A 150 0.74 -4.03 -17.77
C PRO A 150 1.81 -3.26 -17.00
N THR A 151 3.07 -3.25 -17.46
CA THR A 151 4.14 -2.50 -16.78
C THR A 151 3.99 -0.99 -16.88
N LEU A 152 3.17 -0.52 -17.82
CA LEU A 152 2.83 0.89 -18.02
C LEU A 152 1.57 1.32 -17.26
N VAL A 153 0.89 0.38 -16.57
CA VAL A 153 -0.31 0.68 -15.79
C VAL A 153 0.08 1.13 -14.39
N GLU A 154 -0.48 2.25 -13.96
CA GLU A 154 -0.33 2.76 -12.60
C GLU A 154 -1.52 2.31 -11.76
N PHE A 155 -1.28 1.85 -10.53
CA PHE A 155 -2.34 1.59 -9.56
C PHE A 155 -2.29 2.67 -8.49
N HIS A 156 -3.46 3.16 -8.13
CA HIS A 156 -3.64 4.10 -7.05
C HIS A 156 -4.52 3.48 -5.98
N LEU A 157 -4.18 3.76 -4.73
CA LEU A 157 -5.01 3.50 -3.57
C LEU A 157 -5.05 4.79 -2.75
N PRO A 158 -5.98 5.70 -3.08
CA PRO A 158 -6.02 7.03 -2.49
C PRO A 158 -6.26 6.95 -0.98
N VAL A 159 -5.64 7.87 -0.26
CA VAL A 159 -5.78 8.06 1.18
C VAL A 159 -6.45 9.39 1.41
N ALA A 160 -7.54 9.39 2.17
CA ALA A 160 -8.25 10.61 2.58
C ALA A 160 -8.20 10.78 4.11
N ASP A 161 -8.26 12.01 4.58
CA ASP A 161 -8.42 12.32 6.00
C ASP A 161 -9.86 12.10 6.49
N ASN A 162 -10.14 12.38 7.76
CA ASN A 162 -11.48 12.28 8.33
C ASN A 162 -12.50 13.28 7.78
N THR A 163 -12.07 14.32 7.08
CA THR A 163 -12.93 15.30 6.42
C THR A 163 -13.21 14.94 4.96
N GLY A 164 -12.54 13.90 4.44
CA GLY A 164 -12.61 13.50 3.04
C GLY A 164 -11.59 14.23 2.15
N GLY A 165 -10.69 15.02 2.74
CA GLY A 165 -9.59 15.67 2.03
C GLY A 165 -8.54 14.66 1.58
N GLU A 166 -8.13 14.72 0.32
CA GLU A 166 -7.09 13.84 -0.23
C GLU A 166 -5.74 14.12 0.44
N MET A 167 -5.09 13.05 0.91
CA MET A 167 -3.78 13.10 1.57
C MET A 167 -2.65 12.58 0.68
N GLY A 168 -2.96 11.68 -0.26
CA GLY A 168 -2.00 11.05 -1.15
C GLY A 168 -2.33 9.59 -1.42
N ASP A 169 -1.33 8.77 -1.69
CA ASP A 169 -1.49 7.38 -2.11
C ASP A 169 -0.86 6.38 -1.12
N ALA A 170 -1.55 5.27 -0.84
CA ALA A 170 -1.09 4.27 0.13
C ALA A 170 0.19 3.54 -0.32
N PHE A 171 0.38 3.31 -1.63
CA PHE A 171 1.62 2.71 -2.15
C PHE A 171 2.80 3.64 -1.94
N GLU A 172 2.62 4.96 -2.14
CA GLU A 172 3.66 5.94 -1.85
C GLU A 172 4.01 6.03 -0.36
N TYR A 173 3.00 6.06 0.51
CA TYR A 173 3.22 6.08 1.95
C TYR A 173 3.98 4.85 2.42
N CYS A 174 3.64 3.65 1.90
CA CYS A 174 4.39 2.43 2.16
C CYS A 174 5.85 2.54 1.70
N GLY A 175 6.10 3.06 0.49
CA GLY A 175 7.45 3.26 -0.02
C GLY A 175 8.29 4.16 0.88
N LYS A 176 7.78 5.36 1.18
CA LYS A 176 8.43 6.34 2.06
C LYS A 176 8.61 5.79 3.48
N GLY A 177 7.66 5.02 3.99
CA GLY A 177 7.74 4.37 5.29
C GLY A 177 8.84 3.31 5.36
N ILE A 178 8.99 2.49 4.31
CA ILE A 178 10.05 1.48 4.24
C ILE A 178 11.43 2.14 4.17
N GLU A 179 11.60 3.18 3.36
CA GLU A 179 12.84 3.95 3.29
C GLU A 179 13.25 4.50 4.65
N GLU A 180 12.29 5.02 5.43
CA GLU A 180 12.56 5.53 6.77
C GLU A 180 12.92 4.40 7.75
N LEU A 181 12.25 3.25 7.68
CA LEU A 181 12.61 2.07 8.49
C LEU A 181 14.02 1.56 8.16
N GLU A 182 14.43 1.61 6.90
CA GLU A 182 15.80 1.27 6.48
C GLU A 182 16.83 2.25 7.02
N ARG A 183 16.53 3.56 7.03
CA ARG A 183 17.38 4.57 7.67
C ARG A 183 17.53 4.31 9.17
N LEU A 184 16.44 4.01 9.86
CA LEU A 184 16.46 3.67 11.29
C LEU A 184 17.27 2.41 11.56
N ARG A 185 17.14 1.39 10.70
CA ARG A 185 17.96 0.18 10.78
C ARG A 185 19.45 0.54 10.69
N ALA A 186 19.84 1.33 9.69
CA ALA A 186 21.24 1.74 9.50
C ALA A 186 21.75 2.58 10.69
N ALA A 187 20.93 3.46 11.25
CA ALA A 187 21.28 4.25 12.43
C ALA A 187 21.53 3.39 13.68
N ILE A 188 20.67 2.37 13.91
CA ILE A 188 20.86 1.42 15.02
C ILE A 188 22.17 0.63 14.84
N GLN A 189 22.50 0.23 13.62
CA GLN A 189 23.72 -0.52 13.29
C GLN A 189 24.99 0.32 13.48
N ASN A 190 24.97 1.59 13.07
CA ASN A 190 26.14 2.47 13.04
C ASN A 190 26.38 3.22 14.36
N ALA A 191 25.44 3.24 15.30
CA ALA A 191 25.59 3.92 16.58
C ALA A 191 26.52 3.20 17.58
N GLY A 192 27.35 2.25 17.11
CA GLY A 192 28.27 1.42 17.89
C GLY A 192 29.52 2.14 18.36
#